data_AF-A0A6M8W002-F1
#
_entry.id   AF-A0A6M8W002-F1
#
_cell.length_a   1.000
_cell.length_b   1.000
_cell.length_c   1.000
_cell.angle_alpha   90.00
_cell.angle_beta   90.00
_cell.angle_gamma   90.00
#
_symmetry.space_group_name_H-M   'P 1'
#
loop_
_entity.id
_entity.type
_entity.pdbx_description
1 polymer ?
#
loop_
_entity_poly.entity_id
_entity_poly.type
_entity_poly.pdbx_seq_one_letter_code
_entity_poly.pdbx_strand_id
1 'polypeptide(L)'
;MNDPHTDAQLAKVLDNIEGLTAEDRSRIERFAHDTRNRHEKMRTTLAELQESLDHLRLSVKYLVFDLEATRRENQYLRRLIEANGDTERDERAG
;
A
#
# COMPACT_ATOMS: atom_id res chain seq x y z
N MET A 1 -39.46 0.90 -25.58
CA MET A 1 -40.35 1.92 -25.00
C MET A 1 -39.41 2.99 -24.45
N ASN A 2 -39.20 4.10 -25.17
CA ASN A 2 -38.45 5.22 -24.59
C ASN A 2 -39.33 5.80 -23.48
N ASP A 3 -38.78 5.89 -22.27
CA ASP A 3 -39.50 6.35 -21.10
C ASP A 3 -39.71 7.88 -21.23
N PRO A 4 -40.96 8.38 -21.27
CA PRO A 4 -41.23 9.82 -21.34
C PRO A 4 -40.53 10.61 -20.21
N HIS A 5 -40.22 9.96 -19.09
CA HIS A 5 -39.46 10.58 -18.01
C HIS A 5 -38.00 10.83 -18.38
N THR A 6 -37.35 9.91 -19.10
CA THR A 6 -35.97 10.08 -19.60
C THR A 6 -35.87 11.20 -20.63
N ASP A 7 -36.84 11.29 -21.54
CA ASP A 7 -36.89 12.35 -22.56
C ASP A 7 -37.10 13.73 -21.92
N ALA A 8 -37.94 13.83 -20.88
CA ALA A 8 -38.14 15.08 -20.14
C ALA A 8 -36.92 15.50 -19.32
N GLN A 9 -36.16 14.56 -18.75
CA GLN A 9 -34.90 14.88 -18.07
C GLN A 9 -33.81 15.30 -19.06
N LEU A 10 -33.71 14.62 -20.21
CA LEU A 10 -32.80 15.02 -21.29
C LEU A 10 -33.10 16.43 -21.80
N ALA A 11 -34.38 16.75 -22.02
CA ALA A 11 -34.79 18.09 -22.44
C ALA A 11 -34.41 19.16 -21.41
N LYS A 12 -34.57 18.90 -20.11
CA LYS A 12 -34.12 19.82 -19.04
C LYS A 12 -32.60 19.98 -19.01
N VAL A 13 -31.85 18.91 -19.25
CA VAL A 13 -30.37 18.99 -19.30
C VAL A 13 -29.92 19.80 -20.51
N LEU A 14 -30.55 19.58 -21.67
CA LEU A 14 -30.31 20.35 -22.89
C LEU A 14 -30.60 21.85 -22.70
N ASP A 15 -31.74 22.19 -22.10
CA ASP A 15 -32.14 23.58 -21.82
C ASP A 15 -31.15 24.27 -20.86
N ASN A 16 -30.69 23.56 -19.83
CA ASN A 16 -29.63 24.07 -18.95
C ASN A 16 -28.29 24.24 -19.68
N ILE A 17 -27.95 23.38 -20.64
CA ILE A 17 -26.73 23.49 -21.45
C ILE A 17 -26.81 24.66 -22.44
N GLU A 18 -28.01 24.94 -22.98
CA GLU A 18 -28.28 26.11 -23.84
C GLU A 18 -28.21 27.42 -23.05
N GLY A 19 -28.59 27.40 -21.77
CA GLY A 19 -28.45 28.55 -20.84
C GLY A 19 -27.04 28.77 -20.27
N LEU A 20 -26.09 27.85 -20.47
CA LEU A 20 -24.72 27.99 -19.98
C LEU A 20 -23.99 29.10 -20.75
N THR A 21 -23.69 30.18 -20.05
CA THR A 21 -22.83 31.25 -20.58
C THR A 21 -21.42 30.72 -20.84
N ALA A 22 -20.65 31.41 -21.68
CA ALA A 22 -19.24 31.08 -21.92
C ALA A 22 -18.42 31.06 -20.62
N GLU A 23 -18.80 31.88 -19.64
CA GLU A 23 -18.16 31.94 -18.32
C GLU A 23 -18.46 30.68 -17.48
N ASP A 24 -19.71 30.21 -17.48
CA ASP A 24 -20.10 28.98 -16.76
C ASP A 24 -19.43 27.74 -17.35
N ARG A 25 -19.35 27.64 -18.68
CA ARG A 25 -18.62 26.56 -19.37
C ARG A 25 -17.15 26.57 -18.97
N SER A 26 -16.50 27.73 -18.99
CA SER A 26 -15.11 27.89 -18.57
C SER A 26 -14.89 27.52 -17.09
N ARG A 27 -15.84 27.83 -16.21
CA ARG A 27 -15.80 27.41 -14.79
C ARG A 27 -15.89 25.90 -14.62
N ILE A 28 -16.83 25.25 -15.31
CA ILE A 28 -17.01 23.79 -15.24
C ILE A 28 -15.78 23.07 -15.80
N GLU A 29 -15.22 23.54 -16.92
CA GLU A 29 -14.00 22.99 -17.50
C GLU A 29 -12.81 23.11 -16.55
N ARG A 30 -12.62 24.27 -15.91
CA ARG A 30 -11.59 24.44 -14.87
C ARG A 30 -11.81 23.50 -13.70
N PHE A 31 -13.03 23.40 -13.18
CA PHE A 31 -13.33 22.52 -12.05
C PHE A 31 -13.10 21.04 -12.38
N ALA A 32 -13.51 20.61 -13.58
CA ALA A 32 -13.29 19.26 -14.08
C ALA A 32 -11.79 18.96 -14.24
N HIS A 33 -11.03 19.93 -14.77
CA HIS A 33 -9.58 19.83 -14.90
C HIS A 33 -8.89 19.73 -13.52
N ASP A 34 -9.22 20.61 -12.58
CA ASP A 34 -8.67 20.60 -11.23
C ASP A 34 -8.99 19.30 -10.48
N THR A 35 -10.22 18.82 -10.62
CA THR A 35 -10.66 17.55 -10.02
C THR A 35 -9.88 16.38 -10.61
N ARG A 36 -9.72 16.32 -11.94
CA ARG A 36 -8.91 15.28 -12.60
C ARG A 36 -7.45 15.32 -12.13
N ASN A 37 -6.85 16.50 -12.08
CA ASN A 37 -5.46 16.68 -11.60
C ASN A 37 -5.29 16.22 -10.14
N ARG A 38 -6.26 16.51 -9.26
CA ARG A 38 -6.24 16.04 -7.87
C ARG A 38 -6.36 14.53 -7.79
N HIS A 39 -7.25 13.92 -8.58
CA HIS A 39 -7.39 12.47 -8.64
C HIS A 39 -6.13 11.78 -9.15
N GLU A 40 -5.48 12.33 -10.17
CA GLU A 40 -4.21 11.81 -10.68
C GLU A 40 -3.11 11.88 -9.62
N LYS A 41 -2.93 13.03 -8.96
CA LYS A 41 -1.96 13.17 -7.86
C LYS A 41 -2.23 12.17 -6.74
N MET A 42 -3.49 12.04 -6.31
CA MET A 42 -3.87 11.10 -5.26
C MET A 42 -3.57 9.65 -5.66
N ARG A 43 -3.85 9.29 -6.93
CA ARG A 43 -3.54 7.96 -7.46
C ARG A 43 -2.04 7.68 -7.46
N THR A 44 -1.22 8.66 -7.84
CA THR A 44 0.25 8.54 -7.79
C THR A 44 0.73 8.35 -6.35
N THR A 45 0.27 9.18 -5.41
CA THR A 45 0.66 9.06 -4.00
C THR A 45 0.25 7.72 -3.40
N LEU A 46 -0.94 7.21 -3.74
CA LEU A 46 -1.38 5.88 -3.30
C LEU A 46 -0.48 4.77 -3.85
N ALA A 47 -0.06 4.87 -5.11
CA ALA A 47 0.85 3.91 -5.71
C ALA A 47 2.23 3.92 -5.00
N GLU A 48 2.79 5.10 -4.73
CA GLU A 48 4.06 5.25 -4.01
C GLU A 48 3.99 4.72 -2.57
N LEU A 49 2.87 4.97 -1.87
CA LEU A 49 2.62 4.42 -0.54
C LEU A 49 2.53 2.90 -0.57
N GLN A 50 1.88 2.34 -1.59
CA GLN A 50 1.76 0.90 -1.75
C GLN A 50 3.12 0.25 -2.00
N GLU A 51 3.96 0.84 -2.87
CA GLU A 51 5.33 0.37 -3.09
C GLU A 51 6.18 0.45 -1.80
N SER A 52 6.03 1.53 -1.03
CA SER A 52 6.71 1.69 0.26
C SER A 52 6.30 0.62 1.28
N LEU A 53 5.00 0.27 1.32
CA LEU A 53 4.48 -0.80 2.18
C LEU A 53 4.97 -2.17 1.74
N ASP A 54 5.04 -2.43 0.43
CA ASP A 54 5.58 -3.68 -0.11
C ASP A 54 7.07 -3.83 0.22
N HIS A 55 7.83 -2.74 0.11
CA HIS A 55 9.23 -2.71 0.55
C HIS A 55 9.36 -2.97 2.04
N LEU A 56 8.58 -2.27 2.88
CA LEU A 56 8.59 -2.47 4.33
C LEU A 56 8.24 -3.91 4.72
N ARG A 57 7.22 -4.49 4.07
CA ARG A 57 6.81 -5.88 4.29
C ARG A 57 7.96 -6.84 4.00
N LEU A 58 8.71 -6.64 2.92
CA LEU A 58 9.86 -7.45 2.58
C LEU A 58 10.98 -7.28 3.63
N SER A 59 11.27 -6.04 4.03
CA SER A 59 12.27 -5.73 5.05
C SER A 59 11.96 -6.39 6.40
N VAL A 60 10.69 -6.37 6.82
CA VAL A 60 10.25 -7.09 8.03
C VAL A 60 10.45 -8.60 7.88
N LYS A 61 10.13 -9.17 6.70
CA LYS A 61 10.35 -10.59 6.45
C LYS A 61 11.83 -10.96 6.64
N TYR A 62 12.75 -10.19 6.06
CA TYR A 62 14.19 -10.43 6.25
C TYR A 62 14.62 -10.29 7.70
N LEU A 63 14.16 -9.24 8.40
CA LEU A 63 14.50 -9.04 9.80
C LEU A 63 14.09 -10.22 10.68
N VAL A 64 12.89 -10.77 10.46
CA VAL A 64 12.41 -11.95 11.19
C VAL A 64 13.21 -13.20 10.83
N PHE A 65 13.59 -13.38 9.56
CA PHE A 65 14.44 -14.48 9.12
C PHE A 65 15.82 -14.43 9.78
N ASP A 66 16.47 -13.27 9.78
CA ASP A 66 17.79 -13.07 10.38
C ASP A 66 17.73 -13.25 11.91
N LEU A 67 16.66 -12.79 12.54
CA LEU A 67 16.43 -13.01 13.97
C LEU A 67 16.30 -14.51 14.31
N GLU A 68 15.56 -15.28 13.52
CA GLU A 68 15.47 -16.73 13.71
C GLU A 68 16.80 -17.43 13.45
N ALA A 69 17.55 -17.01 12.43
CA ALA A 69 18.88 -17.56 12.13
C ALA A 69 19.85 -17.36 13.32
N THR A 70 19.93 -16.13 13.84
CA THR A 70 20.78 -15.81 15.00
C THR A 70 20.31 -16.50 16.28
N ARG A 71 18.99 -16.67 16.47
CA ARG A 71 18.44 -17.44 17.61
C ARG A 71 18.86 -18.92 17.55
N ARG A 72 18.75 -19.55 16.37
CA ARG A 72 19.16 -20.95 16.17
C ARG A 72 20.65 -21.13 16.36
N GLU A 73 21.46 -20.23 15.82
CA GLU A 73 22.90 -20.23 15.99
C GLU A 73 23.29 -20.11 17.47
N ASN A 74 22.69 -19.17 18.21
CA ASN A 74 22.95 -19.02 19.64
C ASN A 74 22.63 -20.31 20.42
N GLN A 75 21.50 -20.95 20.11
CA GLN A 75 21.12 -22.22 20.74
C GLN A 75 22.12 -23.34 20.41
N TYR A 76 22.58 -23.42 19.17
CA TYR A 76 23.60 -24.40 18.76
C TYR A 76 24.93 -24.19 19.50
N LEU A 77 25.40 -22.95 19.59
CA LEU A 77 26.64 -22.61 20.29
C LEU A 77 26.56 -22.94 21.79
N ARG A 78 25.42 -22.66 22.45
CA ARG A 78 25.21 -23.02 23.86
C ARG A 78 25.33 -24.53 24.10
N ARG A 79 24.68 -25.33 23.25
CA ARG A 79 24.75 -26.80 23.33
C ARG A 79 26.19 -27.32 23.15
N LEU A 80 26.96 -26.68 22.26
CA LEU A 80 28.36 -27.06 22.04
C LEU A 80 29.22 -26.78 23.28
N ILE A 81 29.00 -25.64 23.95
CA ILE A 81 29.69 -25.29 25.20
C ILE A 81 29.31 -26.28 26.32
N GLU A 82 28.02 -26.59 26.47
CA GLU A 82 27.52 -27.55 27.47
C GLU A 82 28.16 -28.93 27.27
N ALA A 83 28.15 -29.46 26.04
CA ALA A 83 28.76 -30.76 25.72
C ALA A 83 30.28 -30.80 26.01
N ASN A 84 30.99 -29.72 25.69
CA ASN A 84 32.43 -29.65 25.98
C ASN A 84 32.70 -29.60 27.51
N GLY A 85 31.88 -28.86 28.26
CA GLY A 85 32.02 -28.76 29.71
C GLY A 85 31.74 -30.08 30.45
N ASP A 86 30.81 -30.89 29.94
CA ASP A 86 30.55 -32.24 30.46
C ASP A 86 31.71 -33.20 30.12
N THR A 87 32.27 -33.10 28.91
CA THR A 87 33.43 -33.91 28.48
C THR A 87 34.64 -33.64 29.36
N GLU A 88 34.94 -32.37 29.66
CA GLU A 88 36.06 -32.00 30.56
C GLU A 88 35.85 -32.43 32.02
N ARG A 89 34.59 -32.61 32.46
CA ARG A 89 34.27 -33.09 33.81
C ARG A 89 34.46 -34.59 33.94
N ASP A 90 34.00 -35.36 32.95
CA ASP A 90 34.20 -36.82 32.92
C ASP A 90 35.68 -37.18 32.85
N GLU A 91 36.49 -36.44 32.08
CA GLU A 91 37.95 -36.64 31.98
C GLU A 91 38.71 -36.37 33.30
N ARG A 92 38.16 -35.54 34.20
CA ARG A 92 38.78 -35.25 35.51
C ARG A 92 38.29 -36.18 36.63
N ALA A 93 37.22 -36.92 36.39
CA ALA A 93 36.60 -37.81 37.37
C ALA A 93 37.00 -39.29 37.19
N GLY A 94 37.61 -39.66 36.06
CA GLY A 94 38.23 -40.97 35.79
C GLY A 94 39.72 -40.99 36.09
#